data_AF-A0A8J6CDK1-F1
#
_entry.id   AF-A0A8J6CDK1-F1
#
_cell.length_a   1.000
_cell.length_b   1.000
_cell.length_c   1.000
_cell.angle_alpha   90.00
_cell.angle_beta   90.00
_cell.angle_gamma   90.00
#
_symmetry.space_group_name_H-M   'P 1'
#
loop_
_entity.id
_entity.type
_entity.pdbx_description
1 polymer ?
#
loop_
_entity_poly.entity_id
_entity_poly.type
_entity_poly.pdbx_seq_one_letter_code
_entity_poly.pdbx_strand_id
1 'polypeptide(L)'
;MHDLLGSSIAQGFIGGAFLGIASVARMALGGRITAATSVPAGVMRGKACEAERWLFLGGLLGSGLLLKSCCPSVLVQAEMPVWREVIGGLLAGVGVAFVHGRCPSGHGIRGNNALSLASTVYTMAVLALAAALASASHVASAMRVANLGSEMLPRDALIAIAAQLLLAHLGAYTLLMACARTNVLTRERARDLQSLVDGSFFGCGIGLSGLVSPARVAHFFDLTCTSFDPTVGIVMLSAALITTPAMKMERFRSKVASPALAPKPVDVPAKGPLDGTLMTGGALFSAGWGIAGRFPGAAIVGLASPAAPAKYLAAVFAGVKLADTVLPAVHDNARPCAGAAGAKR
;
A
#
# COMPACT_ATOMS: atom_id res chain seq x y z
N MET A 1 -25.00 10.85 -14.75
CA MET A 1 -24.87 9.83 -13.68
C MET A 1 -24.18 8.55 -14.18
N HIS A 2 -24.58 7.99 -15.34
CA HIS A 2 -23.95 6.80 -15.93
C HIS A 2 -22.44 6.97 -16.26
N ASP A 3 -22.03 8.12 -16.80
CA ASP A 3 -20.63 8.36 -17.15
C ASP A 3 -19.71 8.54 -15.94
N LEU A 4 -20.22 9.17 -14.88
CA LEU A 4 -19.53 9.37 -13.59
C LEU A 4 -19.32 8.05 -12.85
N LEU A 5 -20.33 7.18 -12.81
CA LEU A 5 -20.18 5.85 -12.20
C LEU A 5 -19.16 5.00 -12.98
N GLY A 6 -19.20 5.07 -14.31
CA GLY A 6 -18.27 4.34 -15.16
C GLY A 6 -16.82 4.83 -15.07
N SER A 7 -16.56 6.12 -14.85
CA SER A 7 -15.22 6.64 -14.58
C SER A 7 -14.71 6.24 -13.19
N SER A 8 -15.56 6.19 -12.16
CA SER A 8 -15.17 5.75 -10.80
C SER A 8 -14.77 4.28 -10.78
N ILE A 9 -15.54 3.45 -11.50
CA ILE A 9 -15.23 2.02 -11.69
C ILE A 9 -13.92 1.86 -12.45
N ALA A 10 -13.72 2.58 -13.55
CA ALA A 10 -12.49 2.51 -14.34
C ALA A 10 -11.25 2.94 -13.53
N GLN A 11 -11.33 4.04 -12.77
CA GLN A 11 -10.25 4.49 -11.88
C GLN A 11 -9.92 3.44 -10.82
N GLY A 12 -10.95 2.87 -10.18
CA GLY A 12 -10.76 1.83 -9.18
C GLY A 12 -10.10 0.59 -9.76
N PHE A 13 -10.56 0.14 -10.93
CA PHE A 13 -10.03 -1.05 -11.59
C PHE A 13 -8.58 -0.86 -12.05
N ILE A 14 -8.28 0.25 -12.75
CA ILE A 14 -6.95 0.58 -13.27
C ILE A 14 -5.95 0.75 -12.12
N GLY A 15 -6.32 1.55 -11.12
CA GLY A 15 -5.43 1.77 -9.97
C GLY A 15 -5.19 0.47 -9.19
N GLY A 16 -6.24 -0.31 -8.92
CA GLY A 16 -6.10 -1.64 -8.30
C GLY A 16 -5.25 -2.60 -9.11
N ALA A 17 -5.35 -2.56 -10.44
CA ALA A 17 -4.53 -3.38 -11.32
C ALA A 17 -3.05 -3.02 -11.20
N PHE A 18 -2.72 -1.73 -11.11
CA PHE A 18 -1.34 -1.27 -10.90
C PHE A 18 -0.77 -1.74 -9.57
N LEU A 19 -1.55 -1.62 -8.47
CA LEU A 19 -1.14 -2.12 -7.16
C LEU A 19 -0.89 -3.63 -7.20
N GLY A 20 -1.75 -4.37 -7.91
CA GLY A 20 -1.64 -5.81 -8.08
C GLY A 20 -0.40 -6.21 -8.88
N ILE A 21 -0.19 -5.60 -10.05
CA ILE A 21 0.95 -5.86 -10.93
C ILE A 21 2.27 -5.54 -10.23
N ALA A 22 2.39 -4.37 -9.59
CA ALA A 22 3.59 -4.02 -8.81
C ALA A 22 3.88 -5.05 -7.70
N SER A 23 2.83 -5.49 -6.99
CA SER A 23 2.97 -6.48 -5.92
C SER A 23 3.41 -7.85 -6.44
N VAL A 24 2.88 -8.26 -7.60
CA VAL A 24 3.24 -9.52 -8.25
C VAL A 24 4.66 -9.48 -8.80
N ALA A 25 5.04 -8.40 -9.48
CA ALA A 25 6.37 -8.25 -10.06
C ALA A 25 7.46 -8.28 -8.97
N ARG A 26 7.22 -7.58 -7.85
CA ARG A 26 8.09 -7.63 -6.67
C ARG A 26 8.26 -9.03 -6.10
N MET A 27 7.15 -9.78 -6.03
CA MET A 27 7.16 -11.16 -5.53
C MET A 27 7.89 -12.11 -6.49
N ALA A 28 7.55 -12.08 -7.77
CA ALA A 28 8.04 -13.01 -8.78
C ALA A 28 9.54 -12.86 -9.09
N LEU A 29 10.10 -11.64 -8.92
CA LEU A 29 11.50 -11.37 -9.22
C LEU A 29 12.34 -11.22 -7.95
N GLY A 30 11.86 -10.45 -6.96
CA GLY A 30 12.58 -10.16 -5.72
C GLY A 30 12.30 -11.13 -4.57
N GLY A 31 11.33 -12.04 -4.75
CA GLY A 31 10.96 -13.03 -3.74
C GLY A 31 10.24 -12.48 -2.52
N ARG A 32 9.73 -11.24 -2.61
CA ARG A 32 9.13 -10.52 -1.47
C ARG A 32 7.79 -9.92 -1.83
N ILE A 33 6.86 -10.02 -0.89
CA ILE A 33 5.60 -9.28 -0.94
C ILE A 33 5.68 -8.19 0.14
N THR A 34 5.80 -6.93 -0.27
CA THR A 34 5.66 -5.76 0.64
C THR A 34 4.40 -5.01 0.28
N ALA A 35 3.68 -4.58 1.31
CA ALA A 35 2.56 -3.66 1.15
C ALA A 35 3.05 -2.24 1.46
N ALA A 36 2.52 -1.22 0.78
CA ALA A 36 2.89 0.17 1.03
C ALA A 36 2.71 0.60 2.51
N THR A 37 1.68 0.08 3.19
CA THR A 37 1.44 0.33 4.63
C THR A 37 2.51 -0.23 5.56
N SER A 38 3.21 -1.28 5.15
CA SER A 38 4.29 -1.88 5.94
C SER A 38 5.65 -1.18 5.74
N VAL A 39 5.74 -0.23 4.81
CA VAL A 39 6.99 0.48 4.49
C VAL A 39 7.45 1.37 5.65
N PRO A 40 6.61 2.19 6.31
CA PRO A 40 7.03 2.99 7.45
C PRO A 40 7.67 2.18 8.58
N ALA A 41 7.03 1.07 9.00
CA ALA A 41 7.61 0.18 10.02
C ALA A 41 8.84 -0.58 9.53
N GLY A 42 8.90 -0.94 8.25
CA GLY A 42 10.07 -1.58 7.67
C GLY A 42 11.30 -0.67 7.64
N VAL A 43 11.11 0.62 7.38
CA VAL A 43 12.18 1.61 7.35
C VAL A 43 12.73 1.89 8.75
N MET A 44 11.87 2.05 9.74
CA MET A 44 12.29 2.42 11.11
C MET A 44 13.01 1.30 11.89
N ARG A 45 12.71 0.04 11.56
CA ARG A 45 13.23 -1.12 12.32
C ARG A 45 14.64 -1.57 11.92
N GLY A 46 15.30 -0.88 11.00
CA GLY A 46 16.75 -1.00 10.76
C GLY A 46 17.32 -2.42 10.67
N LYS A 47 16.71 -3.32 9.88
CA LYS A 47 17.23 -4.69 9.63
C LYS A 47 17.52 -4.87 8.13
N ALA A 48 18.44 -5.80 7.82
CA ALA A 48 18.97 -6.10 6.48
C ALA A 48 17.96 -5.94 5.33
N CYS A 49 18.44 -5.42 4.18
CA CYS A 49 17.66 -4.94 3.03
C CYS A 49 16.96 -3.58 3.22
N GLU A 50 17.65 -2.68 3.93
CA GLU A 50 17.21 -1.30 4.16
C GLU A 50 17.09 -0.50 2.85
N ALA A 51 18.05 -0.67 1.92
CA ALA A 51 18.07 0.01 0.62
C ALA A 51 16.80 -0.24 -0.20
N GLU A 52 16.36 -1.50 -0.35
CA GLU A 52 15.11 -1.82 -1.06
C GLU A 52 13.87 -1.12 -0.48
N ARG A 53 13.79 -0.98 0.85
CA ARG A 53 12.63 -0.35 1.52
C ARG A 53 12.64 1.16 1.31
N TRP A 54 13.80 1.79 1.44
CA TRP A 54 13.98 3.20 1.11
C TRP A 54 13.75 3.49 -0.35
N LEU A 55 14.19 2.62 -1.26
CA LEU A 55 13.99 2.79 -2.70
C LEU A 55 12.52 2.63 -3.07
N PHE A 56 11.79 1.69 -2.45
CA PHE A 56 10.34 1.60 -2.63
C PHE A 56 9.62 2.85 -2.11
N LEU A 57 10.02 3.37 -0.93
CA LEU A 57 9.49 4.62 -0.39
C LEU A 57 9.81 5.81 -1.29
N GLY A 58 11.04 5.87 -1.80
CA GLY A 58 11.50 6.88 -2.76
C GLY A 58 10.73 6.81 -4.07
N GLY A 59 10.36 5.61 -4.52
CA GLY A 59 9.49 5.41 -5.67
C GLY A 59 8.07 5.93 -5.42
N LEU A 60 7.49 5.63 -4.25
CA LEU A 60 6.19 6.20 -3.86
C LEU A 60 6.21 7.74 -3.86
N LEU A 61 7.22 8.35 -3.24
CA LEU A 61 7.38 9.80 -3.22
C LEU A 61 7.62 10.37 -4.63
N GLY A 62 8.49 9.74 -5.40
CA GLY A 62 8.80 10.12 -6.79
C GLY A 62 7.57 10.04 -7.69
N SER A 63 6.70 9.05 -7.50
CA SER A 63 5.41 8.98 -8.20
C SER A 63 4.50 10.15 -7.87
N GLY A 64 4.50 10.63 -6.61
CA GLY A 64 3.78 11.84 -6.22
C GLY A 64 4.29 13.07 -6.97
N LEU A 65 5.62 13.23 -7.09
CA LEU A 65 6.22 14.32 -7.86
C LEU A 65 5.90 14.23 -9.36
N LEU A 66 5.91 13.01 -9.92
CA LEU A 66 5.49 12.76 -11.29
C LEU A 66 4.02 13.15 -11.51
N LEU A 67 3.12 12.68 -10.64
CA LEU A 67 1.69 12.99 -10.70
C LEU A 67 1.43 14.49 -10.51
N LYS A 68 2.20 15.18 -9.66
CA LYS A 68 2.11 16.63 -9.52
C LYS A 68 2.36 17.36 -10.84
N SER A 69 3.25 16.83 -11.65
CA SER A 69 3.69 17.44 -12.91
C SER A 69 2.74 17.10 -14.07
N CYS A 70 2.26 15.86 -14.13
CA CYS A 70 1.41 15.38 -15.23
C CYS A 70 -0.09 15.59 -14.96
N CYS A 71 -0.53 15.40 -13.71
CA CYS A 71 -1.95 15.35 -13.32
C CYS A 71 -2.15 15.91 -11.89
N PRO A 72 -1.89 17.20 -11.65
CA PRO A 72 -1.99 17.78 -10.31
C PRO A 72 -3.38 17.59 -9.66
N SER A 73 -4.43 17.47 -10.48
CA SER A 73 -5.81 17.20 -10.07
C SER A 73 -6.01 15.87 -9.32
N VAL A 74 -5.10 14.90 -9.42
CA VAL A 74 -5.20 13.65 -8.63
C VAL A 74 -4.61 13.77 -7.23
N LEU A 75 -3.87 14.84 -6.94
CA LEU A 75 -3.20 15.08 -5.65
C LEU A 75 -4.00 16.03 -4.75
N VAL A 76 -5.32 15.87 -4.73
CA VAL A 76 -6.19 16.64 -3.83
C VAL A 76 -6.01 16.16 -2.40
N GLN A 77 -5.69 17.10 -1.51
CA GLN A 77 -5.67 16.90 -0.06
C GLN A 77 -6.62 17.91 0.58
N ALA A 78 -7.26 17.48 1.67
CA ALA A 78 -8.09 18.36 2.50
C ALA A 78 -7.31 18.69 3.78
N GLU A 79 -7.35 19.93 4.23
CA GLU A 79 -6.81 20.27 5.55
C GLU A 79 -7.62 19.59 6.66
N MET A 80 -6.92 19.08 7.67
CA MET A 80 -7.52 18.38 8.79
C MET A 80 -7.13 19.04 10.11
N PRO A 81 -8.03 19.01 11.13
CA PRO A 81 -7.66 19.38 12.49
C PRO A 81 -6.44 18.59 12.94
N VAL A 82 -5.44 19.28 13.48
CA VAL A 82 -4.14 18.68 13.85
C VAL A 82 -4.31 17.49 14.79
N TRP A 83 -5.26 17.53 15.72
CA TRP A 83 -5.51 16.43 16.64
C TRP A 83 -5.89 15.12 15.94
N ARG A 84 -6.63 15.17 14.82
CA ARG A 84 -7.00 13.98 14.04
C ARG A 84 -5.80 13.40 13.33
N GLU A 85 -4.97 14.26 12.76
CA GLU A 85 -3.74 13.85 12.10
C GLU A 85 -2.78 13.17 13.08
N VAL A 86 -2.64 13.74 14.29
CA VAL A 86 -1.75 13.22 15.32
C VAL A 86 -2.28 11.92 15.92
N ILE A 87 -3.52 11.91 16.44
CA ILE A 87 -4.08 10.72 17.09
C ILE A 87 -4.25 9.58 16.08
N GLY A 88 -4.85 9.88 14.92
CA GLY A 88 -5.07 8.87 13.89
C GLY A 88 -3.76 8.37 13.27
N GLY A 89 -2.76 9.25 13.10
CA GLY A 89 -1.43 8.86 12.67
C GLY A 89 -0.72 7.96 13.67
N LEU A 90 -0.71 8.32 14.97
CA LEU A 90 -0.12 7.51 16.03
C LEU A 90 -0.76 6.11 16.10
N LEU A 91 -2.09 6.04 16.13
CA LEU A 91 -2.83 4.76 16.16
C LEU A 91 -2.53 3.91 14.91
N ALA A 92 -2.52 4.52 13.73
CA ALA A 92 -2.17 3.83 12.49
C ALA A 92 -0.72 3.32 12.53
N GLY A 93 0.22 4.13 13.01
CA GLY A 93 1.62 3.76 13.18
C GLY A 93 1.83 2.60 14.14
N VAL A 94 1.22 2.65 15.32
CA VAL A 94 1.24 1.55 16.30
C VAL A 94 0.63 0.30 15.67
N GLY A 95 -0.54 0.41 15.03
CA GLY A 95 -1.17 -0.70 14.32
C GLY A 95 -0.27 -1.35 13.27
N VAL A 96 0.38 -0.56 12.41
CA VAL A 96 1.35 -1.08 11.42
C VAL A 96 2.52 -1.81 12.11
N ALA A 97 3.01 -1.30 13.23
CA ALA A 97 4.10 -1.89 13.97
C ALA A 97 3.73 -3.29 14.53
N PHE A 98 2.54 -3.43 15.10
CA PHE A 98 2.01 -4.71 15.61
C PHE A 98 1.83 -5.75 14.51
N VAL A 99 1.50 -5.35 13.30
CA VAL A 99 1.26 -6.28 12.20
C VAL A 99 2.57 -6.82 11.57
N HIS A 100 3.75 -6.52 12.18
CA HIS A 100 5.08 -7.05 11.81
C HIS A 100 5.44 -6.97 10.32
N GLY A 101 5.10 -5.84 9.66
CA GLY A 101 5.37 -5.68 8.22
C GLY A 101 4.43 -6.47 7.30
N ARG A 102 3.38 -7.09 7.86
CA ARG A 102 2.19 -7.50 7.11
C ARG A 102 1.28 -6.26 6.97
N CYS A 103 0.37 -6.25 6.01
CA CYS A 103 -0.66 -5.21 5.96
C CYS A 103 -1.91 -5.74 6.67
N PRO A 104 -2.59 -4.96 7.52
CA PRO A 104 -3.85 -5.37 8.11
C PRO A 104 -4.92 -5.72 7.06
N SER A 105 -5.04 -4.93 5.98
CA SER A 105 -5.88 -5.28 4.82
C SER A 105 -5.25 -6.35 3.90
N GLY A 106 -3.94 -6.55 4.03
CA GLY A 106 -3.18 -7.53 3.26
C GLY A 106 -3.31 -8.97 3.74
N HIS A 107 -4.10 -9.29 4.77
CA HIS A 107 -4.56 -10.68 4.92
C HIS A 107 -5.53 -11.06 3.78
N GLY A 108 -6.21 -10.10 3.15
CA GLY A 108 -6.95 -10.31 1.90
C GLY A 108 -6.08 -10.51 0.64
N ILE A 109 -4.82 -10.08 0.63
CA ILE A 109 -3.91 -10.20 -0.53
C ILE A 109 -2.79 -11.22 -0.29
N ARG A 110 -2.09 -11.17 0.86
CA ARG A 110 -1.06 -12.14 1.30
C ARG A 110 -1.62 -13.37 2.03
N GLY A 111 -2.73 -13.20 2.76
CA GLY A 111 -3.38 -14.27 3.55
C GLY A 111 -4.47 -15.03 2.79
N ASN A 112 -4.95 -14.48 1.66
CA ASN A 112 -6.00 -15.10 0.86
C ASN A 112 -5.48 -16.19 -0.08
N ASN A 113 -4.55 -17.02 0.40
CA ASN A 113 -4.12 -18.20 -0.32
C ASN A 113 -5.15 -19.35 -0.25
N ALA A 114 -6.34 -19.13 0.36
CA ALA A 114 -7.35 -20.17 0.52
C ALA A 114 -8.83 -19.73 0.47
N LEU A 115 -9.19 -18.46 0.24
CA LEU A 115 -10.59 -18.00 0.50
C LEU A 115 -11.06 -18.40 1.91
N SER A 116 -10.13 -18.42 2.89
CA SER A 116 -10.50 -18.82 4.24
C SER A 116 -11.47 -17.79 4.79
N LEU A 117 -12.68 -18.25 5.12
CA LEU A 117 -13.75 -17.43 5.68
C LEU A 117 -13.23 -16.52 6.80
N ALA A 118 -12.35 -17.04 7.67
CA ALA A 118 -11.75 -16.28 8.76
C ALA A 118 -10.97 -15.03 8.30
N SER A 119 -10.19 -15.11 7.21
CA SER A 119 -9.42 -13.98 6.69
C SER A 119 -10.31 -12.94 6.00
N THR A 120 -11.33 -13.40 5.29
CA THR A 120 -12.34 -12.52 4.68
C THR A 120 -13.12 -11.81 5.77
N VAL A 121 -13.60 -12.54 6.78
CA VAL A 121 -14.30 -11.99 7.95
C VAL A 121 -13.44 -11.00 8.70
N TYR A 122 -12.16 -11.32 8.94
CA TYR A 122 -11.23 -10.39 9.57
C TYR A 122 -11.05 -9.09 8.75
N THR A 123 -10.87 -9.21 7.44
CA THR A 123 -10.74 -8.04 6.55
C THR A 123 -12.00 -7.19 6.57
N MET A 124 -13.18 -7.82 6.49
CA MET A 124 -14.46 -7.14 6.59
C MET A 124 -14.66 -6.46 7.94
N ALA A 125 -14.25 -7.11 9.04
CA ALA A 125 -14.33 -6.54 10.39
C ALA A 125 -13.43 -5.30 10.57
N VAL A 126 -12.19 -5.35 10.06
CA VAL A 126 -11.24 -4.23 10.06
C VAL A 126 -11.79 -3.06 9.23
N LEU A 127 -12.33 -3.33 8.04
CA LEU A 127 -12.97 -2.30 7.21
C LEU A 127 -14.23 -1.72 7.87
N ALA A 128 -15.08 -2.56 8.46
CA ALA A 128 -16.28 -2.12 9.17
C ALA A 128 -15.94 -1.27 10.40
N LEU A 129 -14.89 -1.62 11.13
CA LEU A 129 -14.40 -0.82 12.25
C LEU A 129 -13.89 0.55 11.79
N ALA A 130 -13.12 0.59 10.70
CA ALA A 130 -12.68 1.86 10.12
C ALA A 130 -13.87 2.71 9.67
N ALA A 131 -14.88 2.10 9.05
CA ALA A 131 -16.10 2.77 8.63
C ALA A 131 -16.87 3.35 9.83
N ALA A 132 -17.12 2.52 10.85
CA ALA A 132 -17.84 2.92 12.06
C ALA A 132 -17.14 4.08 12.78
N LEU A 133 -15.80 4.04 12.88
CA LEU A 133 -15.03 5.11 13.53
C LEU A 133 -14.95 6.37 12.67
N ALA A 134 -14.90 6.25 11.35
CA ALA A 134 -14.98 7.41 10.45
C ALA A 134 -16.33 8.12 10.59
N SER A 135 -17.43 7.36 10.61
CA SER A 135 -18.79 7.87 10.82
C SER A 135 -18.96 8.48 12.22
N ALA A 136 -18.58 7.76 13.28
CA ALA A 136 -18.72 8.22 14.66
C ALA A 136 -17.87 9.45 14.97
N SER A 137 -16.70 9.57 14.33
CA SER A 137 -15.87 10.75 14.46
C SER A 137 -16.23 11.84 13.45
N HIS A 138 -17.31 11.71 12.66
CA HIS A 138 -17.76 12.71 11.68
C HIS A 138 -16.66 13.21 10.74
N VAL A 139 -15.79 12.32 10.27
CA VAL A 139 -14.62 12.67 9.43
C VAL A 139 -15.00 13.42 8.16
N ALA A 140 -16.12 13.06 7.51
CA ALA A 140 -16.61 13.74 6.32
C ALA A 140 -16.94 15.23 6.59
N SER A 141 -17.54 15.53 7.74
CA SER A 141 -17.81 16.91 8.16
C SER A 141 -16.53 17.67 8.53
N ALA A 142 -15.59 16.99 9.21
CA ALA A 142 -14.32 17.56 9.64
C ALA A 142 -13.41 17.95 8.47
N MET A 143 -13.49 17.20 7.36
CA MET A 143 -12.77 17.47 6.12
C MET A 143 -13.48 18.45 5.18
N ARG A 144 -14.68 18.95 5.55
CA ARG A 144 -15.55 19.77 4.68
C ARG A 144 -15.75 19.12 3.30
N VAL A 145 -15.91 17.79 3.27
CA VAL A 145 -15.94 16.98 2.04
C VAL A 145 -17.02 17.44 1.06
N ALA A 146 -18.13 17.99 1.57
CA ALA A 146 -19.20 18.56 0.74
C ALA A 146 -18.74 19.63 -0.27
N ASN A 147 -17.58 20.26 -0.05
CA ASN A 147 -17.01 21.27 -0.95
C ASN A 147 -15.83 20.74 -1.80
N LEU A 148 -15.36 19.52 -1.56
CA LEU A 148 -14.31 18.89 -2.35
C LEU A 148 -14.97 17.99 -3.39
N GLY A 149 -15.19 18.53 -4.59
CA GLY A 149 -15.43 17.68 -5.75
C GLY A 149 -14.25 16.70 -5.87
N SER A 150 -14.52 15.40 -5.91
CA SER A 150 -13.52 14.45 -6.36
C SER A 150 -13.33 14.71 -7.85
N GLU A 151 -12.38 15.57 -8.23
CA GLU A 151 -12.06 15.77 -9.65
C GLU A 151 -11.64 14.42 -10.23
N MET A 152 -12.49 13.92 -11.12
CA MET A 152 -12.26 12.66 -11.81
C MET A 152 -11.55 12.98 -13.10
N LEU A 153 -10.40 12.35 -13.33
CA LEU A 153 -9.79 12.32 -14.65
C LEU A 153 -10.83 11.82 -15.67
N PRO A 154 -10.98 12.52 -16.81
CA PRO A 154 -11.71 12.00 -17.96
C PRO A 154 -11.24 10.58 -18.30
N ARG A 155 -12.17 9.70 -18.69
CA ARG A 155 -11.89 8.26 -18.85
C ARG A 155 -10.82 7.99 -19.91
N ASP A 156 -10.89 8.72 -21.00
CA ASP A 156 -9.94 8.75 -22.10
C ASP A 156 -8.53 9.16 -21.64
N ALA A 157 -8.41 10.27 -20.89
CA ALA A 157 -7.14 10.69 -20.30
C ALA A 157 -6.59 9.63 -19.33
N LEU A 158 -7.45 9.09 -18.46
CA LEU A 158 -7.09 8.02 -17.51
C LEU A 158 -6.52 6.79 -18.22
N ILE A 159 -7.19 6.30 -19.27
CA ILE A 159 -6.73 5.12 -20.03
C ILE A 159 -5.40 5.41 -20.72
N ALA A 160 -5.26 6.59 -21.34
CA ALA A 160 -4.03 6.97 -22.03
C ALA A 160 -2.83 7.06 -21.07
N ILE A 161 -2.99 7.75 -19.95
CA ILE A 161 -1.96 7.87 -18.91
C ILE A 161 -1.62 6.49 -18.33
N ALA A 162 -2.64 5.66 -18.04
CA ALA A 162 -2.42 4.32 -17.54
C ALA A 162 -1.66 3.44 -18.55
N ALA A 163 -2.00 3.49 -19.83
CA ALA A 163 -1.29 2.75 -20.87
C ALA A 163 0.18 3.19 -20.96
N GLN A 164 0.45 4.50 -20.94
CA GLN A 164 1.82 5.03 -20.96
C GLN A 164 2.64 4.59 -19.73
N LEU A 165 2.05 4.67 -18.54
CA LEU A 165 2.71 4.22 -17.31
C LEU A 165 2.96 2.71 -17.30
N LEU A 166 2.02 1.91 -17.81
CA LEU A 166 2.20 0.46 -17.94
C LEU A 166 3.32 0.13 -18.92
N LEU A 167 3.36 0.79 -20.08
CA LEU A 167 4.43 0.63 -21.07
C LEU A 167 5.79 1.04 -20.49
N ALA A 168 5.85 2.18 -19.78
CA ALA A 168 7.07 2.64 -19.11
C ALA A 168 7.54 1.65 -18.04
N HIS A 169 6.61 1.07 -17.27
CA HIS A 169 6.90 0.07 -16.26
C HIS A 169 7.43 -1.23 -16.88
N LEU A 170 6.80 -1.72 -17.95
CA LEU A 170 7.27 -2.89 -18.70
C LEU A 170 8.65 -2.63 -19.32
N GLY A 171 8.88 -1.45 -19.90
CA GLY A 171 10.16 -1.04 -20.47
C GLY A 171 11.28 -0.93 -19.42
N ALA A 172 10.98 -0.36 -18.25
CA ALA A 172 11.91 -0.32 -17.13
C ALA A 172 12.27 -1.74 -16.65
N TYR A 173 11.29 -2.64 -16.65
CA TYR A 173 11.50 -4.04 -16.27
C TYR A 173 12.34 -4.82 -17.27
N THR A 174 12.05 -4.68 -18.57
CA THR A 174 12.84 -5.36 -19.60
C THR A 174 14.28 -4.88 -19.58
N LEU A 175 14.51 -3.56 -19.41
CA LEU A 175 15.85 -3.00 -19.28
C LEU A 175 16.56 -3.52 -18.02
N LEU A 176 15.91 -3.48 -16.87
CA LEU A 176 16.47 -3.97 -15.61
C LEU A 176 16.88 -5.45 -15.71
N MET A 177 16.01 -6.28 -16.29
CA MET A 177 16.28 -7.71 -16.48
C MET A 177 17.35 -7.96 -17.52
N ALA A 178 17.42 -7.16 -18.59
CA ALA A 178 18.49 -7.24 -19.58
C ALA A 178 19.84 -6.92 -18.92
N CYS A 179 19.95 -5.81 -18.19
CA CYS A 179 21.15 -5.42 -17.47
C CYS A 179 21.58 -6.45 -16.41
N ALA A 180 20.62 -7.08 -15.72
CA ALA A 180 20.91 -8.14 -14.77
C ALA A 180 21.39 -9.44 -15.46
N ARG A 181 20.90 -9.76 -16.66
CA ARG A 181 21.31 -10.93 -17.45
C ARG A 181 22.67 -10.75 -18.10
N THR A 182 22.99 -9.54 -18.57
CA THR A 182 24.29 -9.20 -19.17
C THR A 182 25.37 -8.89 -18.14
N ASN A 183 25.09 -9.10 -16.84
CA ASN A 183 25.98 -8.80 -15.71
C ASN A 183 26.46 -7.34 -15.64
N VAL A 184 25.73 -6.40 -16.28
CA VAL A 184 25.97 -4.96 -16.12
C VAL A 184 25.59 -4.50 -14.70
N LEU A 185 24.53 -5.09 -14.15
CA LEU A 185 24.10 -4.88 -12.76
C LEU A 185 24.24 -6.18 -11.96
N THR A 186 24.74 -6.08 -10.72
CA THR A 186 24.68 -7.20 -9.79
C THR A 186 23.22 -7.51 -9.43
N ARG A 187 22.91 -8.77 -9.10
CA ARG A 187 21.54 -9.18 -8.71
C ARG A 187 21.01 -8.40 -7.50
N GLU A 188 21.89 -7.98 -6.60
CA GLU A 188 21.53 -7.14 -5.46
C GLU A 188 21.09 -5.75 -5.90
N ARG A 189 21.90 -5.05 -6.72
CA ARG A 189 21.55 -3.73 -7.26
C ARG A 189 20.31 -3.78 -8.15
N ALA A 190 20.13 -4.86 -8.91
CA ALA A 190 18.93 -5.05 -9.71
C ALA A 190 17.67 -5.14 -8.84
N ARG A 191 17.74 -5.81 -7.69
CA ARG A 191 16.63 -5.93 -6.73
C ARG A 191 16.35 -4.62 -5.97
N ASP A 192 17.38 -3.84 -5.67
CA ASP A 192 17.26 -2.47 -5.16
C ASP A 192 16.52 -1.58 -6.17
N LEU A 193 16.96 -1.55 -7.42
CA LEU A 193 16.32 -0.76 -8.49
C LEU A 193 14.92 -1.25 -8.84
N GLN A 194 14.69 -2.56 -8.80
CA GLN A 194 13.34 -3.11 -8.88
C GLN A 194 12.42 -2.46 -7.85
N SER A 195 12.91 -2.29 -6.62
CA SER A 195 12.11 -1.69 -5.56
C SER A 195 11.69 -0.27 -5.85
N LEU A 196 12.57 0.51 -6.47
CA LEU A 196 12.25 1.85 -6.94
C LEU A 196 11.18 1.82 -8.04
N VAL A 197 11.33 0.94 -9.04
CA VAL A 197 10.37 0.79 -10.15
C VAL A 197 8.99 0.36 -9.64
N ASP A 198 8.93 -0.62 -8.74
CA ASP A 198 7.69 -1.08 -8.12
C ASP A 198 7.05 -0.01 -7.24
N GLY A 199 7.86 0.70 -6.44
CA GLY A 199 7.37 1.79 -5.59
C GLY A 199 6.74 2.91 -6.43
N SER A 200 7.39 3.30 -7.52
CA SER A 200 6.87 4.31 -8.44
C SER A 200 5.57 3.87 -9.11
N PHE A 201 5.52 2.64 -9.62
CA PHE A 201 4.31 2.12 -10.28
C PHE A 201 3.15 1.94 -9.30
N PHE A 202 3.43 1.44 -8.10
CA PHE A 202 2.46 1.32 -7.02
C PHE A 202 1.90 2.69 -6.63
N GLY A 203 2.77 3.70 -6.46
CA GLY A 203 2.36 5.05 -6.10
C GLY A 203 1.55 5.75 -7.20
N CYS A 204 1.88 5.54 -8.48
CA CYS A 204 1.02 5.95 -9.59
C CYS A 204 -0.38 5.30 -9.51
N GLY A 205 -0.45 4.00 -9.17
CA GLY A 205 -1.72 3.31 -8.95
C GLY A 205 -2.56 3.91 -7.81
N ILE A 206 -1.93 4.32 -6.71
CA ILE A 206 -2.59 5.04 -5.61
C ILE A 206 -3.15 6.39 -6.10
N GLY A 207 -2.38 7.13 -6.90
CA GLY A 207 -2.82 8.40 -7.47
C GLY A 207 -4.00 8.25 -8.43
N LEU A 208 -3.88 7.37 -9.43
CA LEU A 208 -4.89 7.17 -10.46
C LEU A 208 -6.19 6.54 -9.94
N SER A 209 -6.12 5.76 -8.86
CA SER A 209 -7.33 5.29 -8.15
C SER A 209 -8.04 6.38 -7.35
N GLY A 210 -7.41 7.54 -7.17
CA GLY A 210 -7.90 8.63 -6.32
C GLY A 210 -7.87 8.30 -4.82
N LEU A 211 -7.15 7.25 -4.41
CA LEU A 211 -6.95 6.93 -2.98
C LEU A 211 -6.15 8.00 -2.23
N VAL A 212 -5.46 8.88 -2.96
CA VAL A 212 -4.83 10.08 -2.41
C VAL A 212 -5.87 11.04 -1.82
N SER A 213 -7.08 11.10 -2.39
CA SER A 213 -8.14 11.99 -1.94
C SER A 213 -8.78 11.50 -0.63
N PRO A 214 -8.67 12.26 0.47
CA PRO A 214 -9.34 11.91 1.73
C PRO A 214 -10.88 11.92 1.60
N ALA A 215 -11.42 12.76 0.71
CA ALA A 215 -12.84 12.85 0.41
C ALA A 215 -13.39 11.52 -0.13
N ARG A 216 -12.71 10.94 -1.12
CA ARG A 216 -13.08 9.64 -1.71
C ARG A 216 -13.04 8.52 -0.68
N VAL A 217 -12.01 8.52 0.17
CA VAL A 217 -11.87 7.53 1.24
C VAL A 217 -13.00 7.67 2.27
N ALA A 218 -13.38 8.90 2.63
CA ALA A 218 -14.50 9.14 3.53
C ALA A 218 -15.85 8.71 2.93
N HIS A 219 -16.10 9.02 1.65
CA HIS A 219 -17.32 8.60 0.95
C HIS A 219 -17.47 7.09 0.83
N PHE A 220 -16.37 6.33 0.81
CA PHE A 220 -16.45 4.87 0.87
C PHE A 220 -16.92 4.36 2.23
N PHE A 221 -16.61 5.06 3.32
CA PHE A 221 -17.00 4.65 4.67
C PHE A 221 -18.40 5.11 5.08
N ASP A 222 -18.91 6.17 4.44
CA ASP A 222 -20.25 6.67 4.70
C ASP A 222 -21.31 5.91 3.89
N LEU A 223 -21.71 4.74 4.40
CA LEU A 223 -22.76 3.91 3.81
C LEU A 223 -24.17 4.52 3.93
N THR A 224 -24.32 5.58 4.74
CA THR A 224 -25.60 6.22 5.07
C THR A 224 -25.87 7.47 4.24
N CYS A 225 -24.86 8.03 3.56
CA CYS A 225 -25.01 9.18 2.70
C CYS A 225 -25.36 8.82 1.25
N THR A 226 -26.02 9.76 0.55
CA THR A 226 -26.37 9.66 -0.87
C THR A 226 -25.16 9.73 -1.82
N SER A 227 -23.95 9.98 -1.29
CA SER A 227 -22.71 10.19 -2.04
C SER A 227 -21.69 9.05 -1.88
N PHE A 228 -22.13 7.83 -1.56
CA PHE A 228 -21.25 6.66 -1.44
C PHE A 228 -20.40 6.43 -2.70
N ASP A 229 -19.08 6.30 -2.53
CA ASP A 229 -18.12 6.04 -3.61
C ASP A 229 -17.53 4.62 -3.47
N PRO A 230 -17.86 3.66 -4.38
CA PRO A 230 -17.37 2.29 -4.31
C PRO A 230 -15.91 2.13 -4.74
N THR A 231 -15.24 3.17 -5.22
CA THR A 231 -13.91 3.07 -5.83
C THR A 231 -12.89 2.38 -4.93
N VAL A 232 -12.85 2.67 -3.63
CA VAL A 232 -11.90 2.03 -2.69
C VAL A 232 -12.09 0.50 -2.67
N GLY A 233 -13.34 0.03 -2.60
CA GLY A 233 -13.67 -1.39 -2.65
C GLY A 233 -13.25 -2.03 -3.97
N ILE A 234 -13.45 -1.33 -5.10
CA ILE A 234 -13.04 -1.80 -6.43
C ILE A 234 -11.51 -1.90 -6.54
N VAL A 235 -10.76 -0.93 -6.01
CA VAL A 235 -9.29 -0.98 -5.98
C VAL A 235 -8.81 -2.22 -5.23
N MET A 236 -9.37 -2.46 -4.05
CA MET A 236 -9.02 -3.62 -3.23
C MET A 236 -9.34 -4.93 -3.94
N LEU A 237 -10.53 -5.04 -4.55
CA LEU A 237 -10.97 -6.22 -5.29
C LEU A 237 -10.11 -6.47 -6.54
N SER A 238 -9.82 -5.43 -7.33
CA SER A 238 -8.98 -5.51 -8.52
C SER A 238 -7.55 -5.93 -8.17
N ALA A 239 -6.95 -5.32 -7.15
CA ALA A 239 -5.63 -5.72 -6.68
C ALA A 239 -5.63 -7.19 -6.24
N ALA A 240 -6.63 -7.61 -5.46
CA ALA A 240 -6.77 -8.99 -5.01
C ALA A 240 -6.95 -9.99 -6.17
N LEU A 241 -7.69 -9.61 -7.22
CA LEU A 241 -7.91 -10.44 -8.41
C LEU A 241 -6.60 -10.75 -9.15
N ILE A 242 -5.64 -9.83 -9.15
CA ILE A 242 -4.32 -10.04 -9.77
C ILE A 242 -3.37 -10.77 -8.82
N THR A 243 -3.30 -10.35 -7.56
CA THR A 243 -2.29 -10.88 -6.63
C THR A 243 -2.59 -12.30 -6.18
N THR A 244 -3.86 -12.65 -5.96
CA THR A 244 -4.24 -13.96 -5.42
C THR A 244 -3.85 -15.14 -6.33
N PRO A 245 -4.18 -15.15 -7.64
CA PRO A 245 -3.75 -16.23 -8.53
C PRO A 245 -2.22 -16.26 -8.69
N ALA A 246 -1.58 -15.10 -8.77
CA ALA A 246 -0.11 -15.02 -8.86
C ALA A 246 0.58 -15.59 -7.61
N MET A 247 0.06 -15.34 -6.41
CA MET A 247 0.57 -15.90 -5.17
C MET A 247 0.40 -17.41 -5.09
N LYS A 248 -0.76 -17.94 -5.54
CA LYS A 248 -0.96 -19.38 -5.65
C LYS A 248 0.05 -19.99 -6.61
N MET A 249 0.21 -19.41 -7.80
CA MET A 249 1.18 -19.87 -8.80
C MET A 249 2.62 -19.83 -8.28
N GLU A 250 3.04 -18.75 -7.63
CA GLU A 250 4.39 -18.65 -7.05
C GLU A 250 4.60 -19.62 -5.88
N ARG A 251 3.55 -19.96 -5.13
CA ARG A 251 3.63 -21.02 -4.11
C ARG A 251 3.87 -22.40 -4.72
N PHE A 252 3.34 -22.66 -5.92
CA PHE A 252 3.65 -23.88 -6.66
C PHE A 252 5.07 -23.82 -7.25
N ARG A 253 5.46 -22.69 -7.87
CA ARG A 253 6.79 -22.52 -8.47
C ARG A 253 7.93 -22.50 -7.46
N SER A 254 7.75 -21.89 -6.29
CA SER A 254 8.77 -21.81 -5.22
C SER A 254 9.20 -23.16 -4.67
N LYS A 255 8.43 -24.23 -4.92
CA LYS A 255 8.84 -25.62 -4.63
C LYS A 255 9.91 -26.14 -5.62
N VAL A 256 10.06 -25.49 -6.76
CA VAL A 256 10.83 -25.97 -7.92
C VAL A 256 11.92 -24.98 -8.35
N ALA A 257 11.71 -23.67 -8.18
CA ALA A 257 12.65 -22.63 -8.62
C ALA A 257 12.63 -21.39 -7.72
N SER A 258 13.79 -20.71 -7.62
CA SER A 258 13.90 -19.41 -6.97
C SER A 258 13.56 -18.25 -7.93
N PRO A 259 13.05 -17.12 -7.43
CA PRO A 259 12.85 -15.89 -8.21
C PRO A 259 14.11 -15.43 -8.93
N ALA A 260 13.94 -14.76 -10.08
CA ALA A 260 15.05 -14.41 -10.97
C ALA A 260 16.13 -13.52 -10.33
N LEU A 261 15.76 -12.65 -9.38
CA LEU A 261 16.66 -11.72 -8.69
C LEU A 261 16.87 -12.07 -7.21
N ALA A 262 16.21 -13.12 -6.71
CA ALA A 262 16.31 -13.54 -5.31
C ALA A 262 17.22 -14.76 -5.15
N PRO A 263 18.08 -14.78 -4.11
CA PRO A 263 18.98 -15.91 -3.85
C PRO A 263 18.27 -17.13 -3.23
N LYS A 264 17.02 -17.00 -2.81
CA LYS A 264 16.22 -18.06 -2.17
C LYS A 264 14.80 -18.08 -2.74
N PRO A 265 14.09 -19.22 -2.64
CA PRO A 265 12.68 -19.32 -2.98
C PRO A 265 11.85 -18.24 -2.27
N VAL A 266 10.75 -17.83 -2.91
CA VAL A 266 9.79 -16.87 -2.34
C VAL A 266 9.36 -17.36 -0.95
N ASP A 267 9.56 -16.53 0.09
CA ASP A 267 8.94 -16.78 1.41
C ASP A 267 7.46 -16.39 1.30
N VAL A 268 6.66 -17.24 0.66
CA VAL A 268 5.21 -17.09 0.63
C VAL A 268 4.72 -17.37 2.05
N PRO A 269 4.12 -16.38 2.76
CA PRO A 269 3.69 -16.58 4.13
C PRO A 269 2.81 -17.83 4.25
N ALA A 270 3.23 -18.76 5.12
CA ALA A 270 2.44 -19.96 5.41
C ALA A 270 1.07 -19.57 6.00
N LYS A 271 0.10 -20.47 5.87
CA LYS A 271 -1.21 -20.35 6.52
C LYS A 271 -0.96 -20.27 8.04
N GLY A 272 -1.11 -19.08 8.63
CA GLY A 272 -0.94 -18.84 10.06
C GLY A 272 -2.30 -18.61 10.72
N PRO A 273 -2.47 -18.97 12.00
CA PRO A 273 -3.69 -18.62 12.73
C PRO A 273 -3.87 -17.10 12.78
N LEU A 274 -5.13 -16.64 12.87
CA LEU A 274 -5.42 -15.29 13.31
C LEU A 274 -4.98 -15.20 14.78
N ASP A 275 -3.83 -14.57 15.03
CA ASP A 275 -3.31 -14.36 16.37
C ASP A 275 -3.80 -13.02 16.96
N GLY A 276 -3.75 -12.90 18.29
CA GLY A 276 -4.19 -11.69 18.98
C GLY A 276 -3.40 -10.45 18.55
N THR A 277 -2.12 -10.60 18.23
CA THR A 277 -1.25 -9.52 17.75
C THR A 277 -1.76 -8.93 16.43
N LEU A 278 -2.13 -9.79 15.47
CA LEU A 278 -2.70 -9.37 14.20
C LEU A 278 -4.05 -8.67 14.43
N MET A 279 -4.91 -9.24 15.28
CA MET A 279 -6.22 -8.65 15.59
C MET A 279 -6.10 -7.27 16.22
N THR A 280 -5.26 -7.12 17.24
CA THR A 280 -5.00 -5.83 17.91
C THR A 280 -4.36 -4.84 16.95
N GLY A 281 -3.36 -5.25 16.18
CA GLY A 281 -2.70 -4.39 15.20
C GLY A 281 -3.64 -3.91 14.10
N GLY A 282 -4.51 -4.78 13.59
CA GLY A 282 -5.53 -4.39 12.62
C GLY A 282 -6.61 -3.49 13.19
N ALA A 283 -7.04 -3.72 14.43
CA ALA A 283 -8.00 -2.85 15.10
C ALA A 283 -7.42 -1.43 15.30
N LEU A 284 -6.18 -1.33 15.82
CA LEU A 284 -5.50 -0.05 16.01
C LEU A 284 -5.27 0.69 14.69
N PHE A 285 -4.87 -0.04 13.64
CA PHE A 285 -4.73 0.54 12.31
C PHE A 285 -6.05 1.07 11.77
N SER A 286 -7.13 0.30 11.90
CA SER A 286 -8.47 0.68 11.43
C SER A 286 -9.00 1.88 12.18
N ALA A 287 -8.74 1.96 13.49
CA ALA A 287 -9.10 3.10 14.30
C ALA A 287 -8.33 4.35 13.87
N GLY A 288 -7.01 4.23 13.68
CA GLY A 288 -6.20 5.34 13.20
C GLY A 288 -6.62 5.84 11.81
N TRP A 289 -6.86 4.90 10.88
CA TRP A 289 -7.33 5.22 9.53
C TRP A 289 -8.72 5.84 9.52
N GLY A 290 -9.67 5.28 10.29
CA GLY A 290 -11.03 5.79 10.41
C GLY A 290 -11.08 7.19 11.03
N ILE A 291 -10.32 7.47 12.09
CA ILE A 291 -10.28 8.78 12.76
C ILE A 291 -9.59 9.85 11.89
N ALA A 292 -8.49 9.49 11.21
CA ALA A 292 -7.73 10.42 10.38
C ALA A 292 -8.37 10.65 9.00
N GLY A 293 -9.17 9.72 8.48
CA GLY A 293 -9.68 9.76 7.11
C GLY A 293 -8.59 9.66 6.03
N ARG A 294 -7.35 9.32 6.42
CA ARG A 294 -6.18 9.28 5.54
C ARG A 294 -5.48 7.93 5.66
N PHE A 295 -5.10 7.37 4.53
CA PHE A 295 -4.37 6.11 4.47
C PHE A 295 -2.85 6.36 4.41
N PRO A 296 -1.98 5.71 5.22
CA PRO A 296 -0.54 6.00 5.26
C PRO A 296 0.16 5.90 3.91
N GLY A 297 -0.15 4.87 3.11
CA GLY A 297 0.44 4.69 1.79
C GLY A 297 0.07 5.82 0.82
N ALA A 298 -1.16 6.32 0.91
CA ALA A 298 -1.66 7.41 0.09
C ALA A 298 -1.13 8.76 0.55
N ALA A 299 -0.93 8.92 1.87
CA ALA A 299 -0.32 10.11 2.43
C ALA A 299 1.13 10.30 1.95
N ILE A 300 1.90 9.22 1.76
CA ILE A 300 3.26 9.30 1.20
C ILE A 300 3.24 9.90 -0.21
N VAL A 301 2.37 9.40 -1.09
CA VAL A 301 2.20 9.96 -2.45
C VAL A 301 1.68 11.40 -2.38
N GLY A 302 0.76 11.67 -1.46
CA GLY A 302 0.17 12.97 -1.19
C GLY A 302 1.14 14.01 -0.63
N LEU A 303 2.36 13.65 -0.21
CA LEU A 303 3.39 14.63 0.20
C LEU A 303 3.76 15.62 -0.91
N ALA A 304 3.60 15.22 -2.17
CA ALA A 304 3.84 16.10 -3.31
C ALA A 304 2.74 17.16 -3.50
N SER A 305 1.58 17.00 -2.85
CA SER A 305 0.47 17.95 -2.92
C SER A 305 0.78 19.27 -2.21
N PRO A 306 0.09 20.38 -2.58
CA PRO A 306 0.24 21.66 -1.89
C PRO A 306 -0.13 21.60 -0.40
N ALA A 307 -1.18 20.83 -0.06
CA ALA A 307 -1.62 20.60 1.32
C ALA A 307 -1.07 19.27 1.86
N ALA A 308 0.26 19.13 1.84
CA ALA A 308 0.96 17.90 2.17
C ALA A 308 0.56 17.34 3.55
N PRO A 309 0.23 16.05 3.67
CA PRO A 309 -0.20 15.40 4.92
C PRO A 309 0.98 15.08 5.85
N ALA A 310 1.93 16.03 6.00
CA ALA A 310 3.19 15.83 6.68
C ALA A 310 3.03 15.54 8.18
N LYS A 311 2.08 16.21 8.86
CA LYS A 311 1.85 16.01 10.31
C LYS A 311 1.29 14.61 10.56
N TYR A 312 0.33 14.17 9.77
CA TYR A 312 -0.18 12.79 9.79
C TYR A 312 0.93 11.75 9.59
N LEU A 313 1.79 11.91 8.58
CA LEU A 313 2.89 10.97 8.36
C LEU A 313 3.91 10.97 9.49
N ALA A 314 4.30 12.16 9.99
CA ALA A 314 5.18 12.26 11.15
C ALA A 314 4.61 11.51 12.35
N ALA A 315 3.29 11.61 12.58
CA ALA A 315 2.59 10.86 13.62
C ALA A 315 2.56 9.34 13.35
N VAL A 316 2.43 8.89 12.10
CA VAL A 316 2.55 7.46 11.74
C VAL A 316 3.94 6.93 12.08
N PHE A 317 5.01 7.62 11.69
CA PHE A 317 6.37 7.22 12.05
C PHE A 317 6.60 7.28 13.57
N ALA A 318 6.08 8.29 14.26
CA ALA A 318 6.15 8.36 15.72
C ALA A 318 5.42 7.18 16.40
N GLY A 319 4.26 6.77 15.88
CA GLY A 319 3.50 5.63 16.40
C GLY A 319 4.23 4.31 16.20
N VAL A 320 4.87 4.13 15.05
CA VAL A 320 5.76 2.98 14.80
C VAL A 320 6.89 2.95 15.82
N LYS A 321 7.57 4.09 16.02
CA LYS A 321 8.67 4.21 17.00
C LYS A 321 8.21 3.87 18.41
N LEU A 322 7.06 4.42 18.80
CA LEU A 322 6.48 4.22 20.14
C LEU A 322 6.22 2.74 20.39
N ALA A 323 5.57 2.06 19.46
CA ALA A 323 5.31 0.63 19.55
C ALA A 323 6.61 -0.18 19.69
N ASP A 324 7.65 0.19 18.94
CA ASP A 324 8.95 -0.49 19.03
C ASP A 324 9.66 -0.25 20.38
N THR A 325 9.52 0.94 20.97
CA THR A 325 10.12 1.25 22.28
C THR A 325 9.38 0.64 23.46
N VAL A 326 8.05 0.58 23.41
CA VAL A 326 7.20 0.17 24.55
C VAL A 326 6.94 -1.34 24.54
N LEU A 327 7.03 -2.00 23.38
CA LEU A 327 6.73 -3.43 23.23
C LEU A 327 7.88 -4.16 22.53
N PRO A 328 9.07 -4.26 23.16
CA PRO A 328 10.22 -4.94 22.58
C PRO A 328 9.95 -6.42 22.24
N ALA A 329 8.99 -7.07 22.90
CA ALA A 329 8.53 -8.43 22.57
C ALA A 329 7.94 -8.57 21.14
N VAL A 330 7.52 -7.46 20.52
CA VAL A 330 7.04 -7.41 19.12
C VAL A 330 8.24 -7.32 18.14
N HIS A 331 9.45 -7.02 18.60
CA HIS A 331 10.61 -6.79 17.75
C HIS A 331 11.32 -8.10 17.32
N ASP A 332 11.23 -9.16 18.12
CA ASP A 332 12.01 -10.40 17.96
C ASP A 332 11.48 -11.37 16.89
N ASN A 333 10.21 -11.24 16.49
CA ASN A 333 9.62 -12.09 15.43
C ASN A 333 9.82 -11.56 14.00
N ALA A 334 10.55 -10.46 13.82
CA ALA A 334 10.89 -9.95 12.50
C ALA A 334 11.98 -10.83 11.86
N ARG A 335 11.58 -11.72 10.94
CA ARG A 335 12.50 -12.65 10.25
C ARG A 335 13.66 -11.89 9.59
N PRO A 336 14.91 -12.36 9.76
CA PRO A 336 16.07 -11.76 9.11
C PRO A 336 15.98 -11.88 7.58
N CYS A 337 16.52 -10.88 6.88
CA CYS A 337 16.59 -10.87 5.43
C CYS A 337 17.46 -12.05 4.93
N ALA A 338 16.99 -12.75 3.90
CA ALA A 338 17.77 -13.76 3.20
C ALA A 338 19.02 -13.12 2.57
N GLY A 339 20.12 -13.14 3.31
CA GLY A 339 21.40 -12.52 2.96
C GLY A 339 22.33 -12.30 4.15
N ALA A 340 21.80 -12.20 5.38
CA ALA A 340 22.64 -11.98 6.57
C ALA A 340 23.40 -13.22 7.08
N ALA A 341 23.21 -14.40 6.46
CA ALA A 341 23.85 -15.65 6.87
C ALA A 341 25.19 -15.91 6.14
N GLY A 342 25.92 -14.85 5.77
CA GLY A 342 27.23 -14.94 5.11
C GLY A 342 28.36 -14.16 5.79
N ALA A 343 28.06 -13.36 6.82
CA ALA A 343 29.04 -12.52 7.50
C ALA A 343 29.27 -13.00 8.95
N LYS A 344 29.64 -14.27 9.10
CA LYS A 344 30.41 -14.76 10.25
C LYS A 344 31.40 -15.79 9.68
N ARG A 345 32.56 -15.30 9.26
CA ARG A 345 33.80 -16.07 9.27
C ARG A 345 34.49 -15.77 10.59
#